data_AF-A0A5Q4GPC1-F1
#
_entry.id   AF-A0A5Q4GPC1-F1
#
_cell.length_a   1.000
_cell.length_b   1.000
_cell.length_c   1.000
_cell.angle_alpha   90.00
_cell.angle_beta   90.00
_cell.angle_gamma   90.00
#
_symmetry.space_group_name_H-M   'P 1'
#
loop_
_entity.id
_entity.type
_entity.pdbx_description
1 polymer ?
#
loop_
_entity_poly.entity_id
_entity_poly.type
_entity_poly.pdbx_seq_one_letter_code
_entity_poly.pdbx_strand_id
1 'polypeptide(L)'
;MDIEYSTSGGRNQDQHLDVWVFLSDENAEPLVGAQVAVTVYLDTNEYLSTSGTTDSMGLFDISINNAPSGTWTTIVNSVNGVELEDTPENSFDK
;
A
#
# COMPACT_ATOMS: atom_id res chain seq x y z
N MET A 1 12.06 1.59 -0.39
CA MET A 1 10.60 1.38 -0.28
C MET A 1 9.95 2.73 -0.11
N ASP A 2 8.83 2.94 -0.78
CA ASP A 2 8.00 4.13 -0.64
C ASP A 2 6.52 3.76 -0.70
N ILE A 3 5.66 4.55 -0.08
CA ILE A 3 4.21 4.32 -0.04
C ILE A 3 3.49 5.61 -0.37
N GLU A 4 2.76 5.61 -1.48
CA GLU A 4 1.98 6.74 -1.93
C GLU A 4 0.47 6.44 -1.85
N TYR A 5 -0.30 7.51 -1.70
CA TYR A 5 -1.76 7.46 -1.62
C TYR A 5 -2.37 8.45 -2.61
N SER A 6 -3.51 8.07 -3.17
CA SER A 6 -4.35 8.98 -3.95
C SER A 6 -5.82 8.66 -3.72
N THR A 7 -6.66 9.66 -3.92
CA THR A 7 -8.10 9.42 -4.08
C THR A 7 -8.45 9.47 -5.55
N SER A 8 -9.20 8.47 -5.99
CA SER A 8 -9.86 8.49 -7.29
C SER A 8 -11.37 8.61 -7.09
N GLY A 9 -12.07 8.99 -8.16
CA GLY A 9 -13.49 9.31 -8.12
C GLY A 9 -14.38 8.18 -7.57
N GLY A 10 -15.68 8.44 -7.49
CA GLY A 10 -16.64 7.46 -7.04
C GLY A 10 -18.06 7.91 -7.29
N ARG A 11 -19.00 6.98 -7.35
CA ARG A 11 -20.42 7.33 -7.50
C ARG A 11 -20.89 7.99 -6.20
N ASN A 12 -21.77 9.00 -6.29
CA ASN A 12 -22.36 9.66 -5.12
C ASN A 12 -21.36 10.28 -4.12
N GLN A 13 -20.16 10.68 -4.57
CA GLN A 13 -19.06 11.20 -3.72
C GLN A 13 -18.33 10.14 -2.89
N ASP A 14 -18.60 8.85 -3.12
CA ASP A 14 -17.92 7.74 -2.46
C ASP A 14 -16.51 7.51 -3.06
N GLN A 15 -15.58 8.41 -2.77
CA GLN A 15 -14.21 8.36 -3.30
C GLN A 15 -13.51 7.04 -2.97
N HIS A 16 -12.74 6.53 -3.92
CA HIS A 16 -11.88 5.37 -3.75
C HIS A 16 -10.54 5.82 -3.16
N LEU A 17 -9.81 4.89 -2.54
CA LEU A 17 -8.43 5.09 -2.13
C LEU A 17 -7.54 4.15 -2.94
N ASP A 18 -6.55 4.70 -3.59
CA ASP A 18 -5.49 3.96 -4.27
C ASP A 18 -4.22 4.07 -3.42
N VAL A 19 -3.58 2.94 -3.15
CA VAL A 19 -2.35 2.83 -2.38
C VAL A 19 -1.30 2.17 -3.27
N TRP A 20 -0.15 2.83 -3.40
CA TRP A 20 0.96 2.37 -4.22
C TRP A 20 2.16 2.06 -3.34
N VAL A 21 2.56 0.80 -3.29
CA VAL A 21 3.75 0.35 -2.57
C VAL A 21 4.87 0.13 -3.58
N PHE A 22 5.88 0.99 -3.55
CA PHE A 22 7.06 0.91 -4.41
C PHE A 22 8.20 0.20 -3.70
N LEU A 23 8.67 -0.89 -4.27
CA LEU A 23 9.81 -1.65 -3.78
C LEU A 23 11.02 -1.49 -4.71
N SER A 24 12.15 -1.14 -4.12
CA SER A 24 13.44 -1.03 -4.79
C SER A 24 14.54 -1.66 -3.93
N ASP A 25 15.61 -2.10 -4.59
CA ASP A 25 16.81 -2.59 -3.94
C ASP A 25 17.69 -1.44 -3.43
N GLU A 26 18.86 -1.78 -2.88
CA GLU A 26 19.83 -0.82 -2.35
C GLU A 26 20.41 0.13 -3.41
N ASN A 27 20.29 -0.20 -4.69
CA ASN A 27 20.73 0.63 -5.82
C ASN A 27 19.59 1.48 -6.40
N ALA A 28 18.43 1.50 -5.75
CA ALA A 28 17.20 2.11 -6.23
C ALA A 28 16.63 1.47 -7.51
N GLU A 29 17.02 0.23 -7.83
CA GLU A 29 16.43 -0.52 -8.92
C GLU A 29 15.12 -1.18 -8.48
N PRO A 30 14.07 -1.19 -9.30
CA PRO A 30 12.79 -1.80 -8.92
C PRO A 30 12.90 -3.29 -8.61
N LEU A 31 12.32 -3.72 -7.49
CA LEU A 31 12.19 -5.12 -7.14
C LEU A 31 11.00 -5.73 -7.89
N VAL A 32 11.21 -6.16 -9.13
CA VAL A 32 10.19 -6.77 -10.00
C VAL A 32 9.88 -8.20 -9.58
N GLY A 33 8.60 -8.59 -9.58
CA GLY A 33 8.20 -9.97 -9.31
C GLY A 33 8.30 -10.38 -7.84
N ALA A 34 8.51 -9.43 -6.93
CA ALA A 34 8.61 -9.68 -5.51
C ALA A 34 7.22 -9.96 -4.92
N GLN A 35 7.11 -11.01 -4.11
CA GLN A 35 5.88 -11.30 -3.36
C GLN A 35 5.81 -10.39 -2.14
N VAL A 36 4.76 -9.58 -2.02
CA VAL A 36 4.56 -8.62 -0.93
C VAL A 36 3.32 -9.02 -0.16
N ALA A 37 3.37 -8.90 1.18
CA ALA A 37 2.21 -8.96 2.04
C ALA A 37 2.10 -7.65 2.82
N VAL A 38 0.90 -7.07 2.86
CA VAL A 38 0.64 -5.76 3.46
C VAL A 38 -0.62 -5.78 4.30
N THR A 39 -0.68 -4.88 5.27
CA THR A 39 -1.88 -4.56 6.04
C THR A 39 -2.13 -3.06 5.98
N VAL A 40 -3.36 -2.69 5.63
CA VAL A 40 -3.84 -1.31 5.56
C VAL A 40 -4.74 -1.05 6.76
N TYR A 41 -4.55 0.09 7.41
CA TYR A 41 -5.30 0.51 8.59
C TYR A 41 -6.08 1.80 8.32
N LEU A 42 -7.24 1.93 8.98
CA LEU A 42 -8.05 3.14 9.06
C LEU A 42 -8.22 3.53 10.52
N ASP A 43 -7.80 4.74 10.90
CA ASP A 43 -7.90 5.27 12.26
C ASP A 43 -7.39 4.27 13.31
N THR A 44 -6.27 3.59 13.03
CA THR A 44 -5.62 2.52 13.82
C THR A 44 -6.24 1.12 13.77
N ASN A 45 -7.43 0.96 13.19
CA ASN A 45 -8.04 -0.36 13.03
C ASN A 45 -7.56 -1.01 11.74
N GLU A 46 -7.22 -2.30 11.78
CA GLU A 46 -6.96 -3.07 10.57
C GLU A 46 -8.19 -3.01 9.66
N TYR A 47 -7.98 -2.54 8.43
CA TYR A 47 -9.03 -2.41 7.43
C TYR A 47 -8.95 -3.54 6.40
N LEU A 48 -7.74 -3.86 5.93
CA LEU A 48 -7.49 -4.87 4.91
C LEU A 48 -6.11 -5.50 5.10
N SER A 49 -6.01 -6.82 5.01
CA SER A 49 -4.74 -7.53 4.82
C SER A 49 -4.76 -8.23 3.46
N THR A 50 -3.71 -8.02 2.66
CA THR A 50 -3.63 -8.55 1.29
C THR A 50 -2.19 -8.87 0.91
N SER A 51 -2.02 -9.64 -0.17
CA SER A 51 -0.72 -9.94 -0.73
C SER A 51 -0.78 -9.99 -2.25
N GLY A 52 0.35 -9.75 -2.90
CA GLY A 52 0.46 -9.77 -4.36
C GLY A 52 1.89 -9.69 -4.82
N THR A 53 2.07 -9.54 -6.12
CA THR A 53 3.39 -9.50 -6.75
C THR A 53 3.63 -8.12 -7.34
N THR A 54 4.82 -7.56 -7.14
CA THR A 54 5.19 -6.28 -7.76
C THR A 54 5.31 -6.41 -9.27
N ASP A 55 4.91 -5.36 -9.99
CA ASP A 55 5.00 -5.27 -11.44
C ASP A 55 6.42 -4.91 -11.93
N SER A 56 6.57 -4.59 -13.22
CA SER A 56 7.84 -4.20 -13.83
C SER A 56 8.44 -2.89 -13.30
N MET A 57 7.65 -2.09 -12.58
CA MET A 57 8.09 -0.86 -11.91
C MET A 57 8.35 -1.09 -10.42
N GLY A 58 8.30 -2.34 -9.94
CA GLY A 58 8.42 -2.65 -8.52
C GLY A 58 7.20 -2.20 -7.71
N LEU A 59 6.07 -1.94 -8.37
CA LEU A 59 4.85 -1.42 -7.78
C LEU A 59 3.90 -2.57 -7.41
N PHE A 60 3.39 -2.53 -6.18
CA PHE A 60 2.19 -3.25 -5.77
C PHE A 60 1.05 -2.26 -5.53
N ASP A 61 0.00 -2.36 -6.36
CA ASP A 61 -1.18 -1.48 -6.34
C ASP A 61 -2.33 -2.11 -5.53
N ILE A 62 -2.95 -1.32 -4.67
CA ILE A 62 -4.11 -1.69 -3.87
C ILE A 62 -5.18 -0.61 -4.08
N SER A 63 -6.36 -1.03 -4.52
CA SER A 63 -7.51 -0.13 -4.66
C SER A 63 -8.63 -0.50 -3.70
N ILE A 64 -9.03 0.45 -2.85
CA ILE A 64 -10.12 0.33 -1.89
C ILE A 64 -11.30 1.16 -2.40
N ASN A 65 -12.31 0.46 -2.93
CA ASN A 65 -13.51 1.09 -3.44
C ASN A 65 -14.36 1.67 -2.31
N ASN A 66 -14.90 2.87 -2.54
CA ASN A 66 -15.74 3.61 -1.59
C ASN A 66 -15.10 3.69 -0.20
N ALA A 67 -13.80 3.99 -0.15
CA ALA A 67 -13.01 4.04 1.07
C ALA A 67 -13.61 5.06 2.07
N PRO A 68 -13.84 4.71 3.34
CA PRO A 68 -14.28 5.67 4.34
C PRO A 68 -13.30 6.83 4.52
N SER A 69 -13.80 7.96 5.01
CA SER A 69 -12.94 9.05 5.47
C SER A 69 -12.26 8.70 6.79
N GLY A 70 -11.06 9.24 6.98
CA GLY A 70 -10.22 9.00 8.14
C GLY A 70 -8.75 8.94 7.75
N THR A 71 -7.90 8.58 8.71
CA THR A 71 -6.46 8.50 8.52
C THR A 71 -6.07 7.09 8.11
N TRP A 72 -5.50 6.98 6.91
CA TRP A 72 -5.03 5.73 6.31
C TRP A 72 -3.52 5.56 6.54
N THR A 73 -3.14 4.34 6.92
CA THR A 73 -1.73 3.93 7.03
C THR A 73 -1.55 2.52 6.46
N THR A 74 -0.34 2.17 6.07
CA THR A 74 0.00 0.88 5.47
C THR A 74 1.27 0.33 6.08
N ILE A 75 1.25 -0.96 6.40
CA ILE A 75 2.39 -1.71 6.88
C ILE A 75 2.70 -2.79 5.85
N VAL A 76 3.95 -2.86 5.42
CA VAL A 76 4.46 -3.98 4.62
C VAL A 76 5.00 -5.04 5.57
N ASN A 77 4.27 -6.15 5.71
CA ASN A 77 4.57 -7.20 6.67
C ASN A 77 5.74 -8.07 6.21
N SER A 78 5.80 -8.40 4.91
CA SER A 78 6.89 -9.20 4.36
C SER A 78 7.11 -8.96 2.87
N VAL A 79 8.35 -9.20 2.44
CA VAL A 79 8.77 -9.23 1.03
C VAL A 79 9.50 -10.55 0.77
N ASN A 80 9.05 -11.31 -0.22
CA ASN A 80 9.54 -12.65 -0.55
C ASN A 80 9.56 -13.62 0.64
N GLY A 81 8.59 -13.48 1.56
CA GLY A 81 8.49 -14.29 2.77
C GLY A 81 9.47 -13.90 3.88
N VAL A 82 10.26 -12.84 3.69
CA VAL A 82 11.08 -12.24 4.75
C VAL A 82 10.24 -11.19 5.46
N GLU A 83 10.01 -11.38 6.76
CA GLU A 83 9.33 -10.41 7.60
C GLU A 83 10.16 -9.11 7.69
N LEU A 84 9.45 -7.98 7.63
CA LEU A 84 10.06 -6.67 7.76
C LEU A 84 9.79 -6.12 9.15
N GLU A 85 10.84 -5.60 9.78
CA GLU A 85 10.74 -4.99 11.11
C GLU A 85 10.14 -3.59 11.05
N ASP A 86 10.33 -2.87 9.94
CA ASP A 86 9.89 -1.48 9.79
C ASP A 86 9.35 -1.21 8.38
N THR A 87 8.26 -0.45 8.33
CA THR A 87 7.74 0.21 7.11
C THR A 87 8.03 1.71 7.22
N PRO A 88 8.44 2.41 6.15
CA PRO A 88 8.61 3.86 6.17
C PRO A 88 7.36 4.57 6.69
N GLU A 89 7.54 5.69 7.40
CA GLU A 89 6.42 6.49 7.88
C GLU A 89 5.52 6.92 6.72
N ASN A 90 4.23 6.65 6.86
CA ASN A 90 3.23 6.90 5.84
C ASN A 90 1.90 7.22 6.54
N SER A 91 1.16 8.17 5.99
CA SER A 91 -0.15 8.56 6.49
C SER A 91 -0.88 9.38 5.43
N PHE A 92 -2.18 9.16 5.30
CA PHE A 92 -3.01 9.91 4.38
C PHE A 92 -4.41 10.17 4.95
N ASP A 93 -4.79 11.44 5.06
CA ASP A 93 -6.14 11.83 5.46
C ASP A 93 -7.04 11.96 4.23
N LYS A 94 -8.08 11.11 4.18
CA LYS A 94 -9.11 11.11 3.13
C LYS A 94 -10.40 11.76 3.59
#